data_AF-A0A239HGR5-F1
#
_entry.id   AF-A0A239HGR5-F1
#
_cell.length_a   1.000
_cell.length_b   1.000
_cell.length_c   1.000
_cell.angle_alpha   90.00
_cell.angle_beta   90.00
_cell.angle_gamma   90.00
#
_symmetry.space_group_name_H-M   'P 1'
#
loop_
_entity.id
_entity.type
_entity.pdbx_description
1 polymer ?
#
loop_
_entity_poly.entity_id
_entity_poly.type
_entity_poly.pdbx_seq_one_letter_code
_entity_poly.pdbx_strand_id
1 'polypeptide(L)'
;MGPMNATLVWSATAVAVVVALAGLASTLAHRRIGLLHLAGAAVLEVVLLVQAVVAGVALAGGERPPETATFLGYLAGVVLLPVAGVLWSRTEPSRWAGTVLAVAALVTLVMVWRLVQLWEAPGA
;
A
#
# COMPACT_ATOMS: atom_id res chain seq x y z
N MET A 1 8.04 -11.93 16.79
CA MET A 1 7.31 -11.48 15.59
C MET A 1 7.07 -9.99 15.77
N GLY A 2 7.73 -9.15 14.96
CA GLY A 2 7.60 -7.69 15.10
C GLY A 2 6.18 -7.18 14.75
N PRO A 3 5.87 -5.89 14.96
CA PRO A 3 4.59 -5.26 14.60
C PRO A 3 4.18 -5.38 13.13
N MET A 4 5.10 -5.75 12.24
CA MET A 4 4.75 -6.15 10.87
C MET A 4 4.04 -7.52 10.90
N ASN A 5 2.76 -7.50 11.23
CA ASN A 5 1.94 -8.70 11.31
C ASN A 5 1.85 -9.37 9.93
N ALA A 6 2.36 -10.60 9.82
CA ALA A 6 2.36 -11.37 8.57
C ALA A 6 0.98 -11.43 7.92
N THR A 7 -0.09 -11.55 8.71
CA THR A 7 -1.47 -11.59 8.21
C THR A 7 -1.84 -10.29 7.49
N LEU A 8 -1.48 -9.13 8.06
CA LEU A 8 -1.75 -7.82 7.45
C LEU A 8 -0.89 -7.60 6.21
N VAL A 9 0.38 -7.97 6.26
CA VAL A 9 1.32 -7.89 5.12
C VAL A 9 0.81 -8.70 3.93
N TRP A 10 0.44 -9.97 4.16
CA TRP A 10 -0.09 -10.84 3.10
C TRP A 10 -1.46 -10.37 2.60
N SER A 11 -2.32 -9.86 3.49
CA SER A 11 -3.60 -9.27 3.10
C SER A 11 -3.42 -8.03 2.21
N ALA A 12 -2.56 -7.10 2.62
CA ALA A 12 -2.23 -5.91 1.83
C ALA A 12 -1.64 -6.30 0.47
N THR A 13 -0.72 -7.28 0.44
CA THR A 13 -0.13 -7.82 -0.78
C THR A 13 -1.21 -8.37 -1.72
N ALA A 14 -2.09 -9.24 -1.22
CA ALA A 14 -3.14 -9.86 -2.02
C ALA A 14 -4.11 -8.81 -2.59
N VAL A 15 -4.56 -7.86 -1.77
CA VAL A 15 -5.47 -6.79 -2.21
C VAL A 15 -4.78 -5.87 -3.22
N ALA A 16 -3.53 -5.49 -3.00
CA ALA A 16 -2.75 -4.68 -3.93
C ALA A 16 -2.59 -5.37 -5.30
N VAL A 17 -2.32 -6.67 -5.33
CA VAL A 17 -2.27 -7.46 -6.58
C VAL A 17 -3.63 -7.44 -7.27
N VAL A 18 -4.73 -7.68 -6.55
CA VAL A 18 -6.08 -7.66 -7.14
C VAL A 18 -6.41 -6.28 -7.73
N VAL A 19 -6.11 -5.20 -7.01
CA VAL A 19 -6.31 -3.82 -7.49
C VAL A 19 -5.46 -3.54 -8.73
N ALA A 20 -4.19 -3.98 -8.73
CA ALA A 20 -3.29 -3.81 -9.86
C ALA A 20 -3.79 -4.54 -11.11
N LEU A 21 -4.17 -5.81 -10.96
CA LEU A 21 -4.72 -6.61 -12.05
C LEU A 21 -6.04 -6.02 -12.57
N ALA A 22 -6.94 -5.57 -11.69
CA ALA A 22 -8.18 -4.91 -12.09
C ALA A 22 -7.91 -3.59 -12.85
N GLY A 23 -6.93 -2.81 -12.40
CA GLY A 23 -6.49 -1.58 -13.06
C GLY A 23 -5.96 -1.84 -14.47
N LEU A 24 -5.02 -2.78 -14.61
CA LEU A 24 -4.47 -3.19 -15.91
C LEU A 24 -5.55 -3.77 -16.84
N ALA A 25 -6.43 -4.63 -16.31
CA ALA A 25 -7.53 -5.21 -17.08
C ALA A 25 -8.47 -4.13 -17.62
N SER A 26 -8.80 -3.11 -16.82
CA SER A 26 -9.58 -1.95 -17.28
C SER A 26 -8.86 -1.17 -18.37
N THR A 27 -7.56 -0.89 -18.22
CA THR A 27 -6.77 -0.21 -19.25
C THR A 27 -6.81 -0.97 -20.57
N LEU A 28 -6.54 -2.28 -20.54
CA LEU A 28 -6.53 -3.15 -21.73
C LEU A 28 -7.91 -3.25 -22.38
N ALA A 29 -8.96 -3.33 -21.55
CA ALA A 29 -10.35 -3.34 -22.01
C ALA A 29 -10.87 -1.95 -22.44
N HIS A 30 -10.04 -0.90 -22.39
CA HIS A 30 -10.42 0.49 -22.68
C HIS A 30 -11.59 0.99 -21.82
N ARG A 31 -11.67 0.52 -20.57
CA ARG A 31 -12.69 0.88 -19.59
C ARG A 31 -12.13 1.84 -18.55
N ARG A 32 -12.99 2.72 -18.03
CA ARG A 32 -12.66 3.58 -16.88
C ARG A 32 -12.60 2.76 -15.59
N ILE A 33 -11.96 3.31 -14.56
CA ILE A 33 -12.05 2.77 -13.21
C ILE A 33 -13.49 2.87 -12.69
N GLY A 34 -13.93 1.86 -11.95
CA GLY A 34 -15.29 1.74 -11.44
C GLY A 34 -15.32 1.32 -9.97
N LEU A 35 -16.50 0.88 -9.50
CA LEU A 35 -16.70 0.52 -8.09
C LEU A 35 -15.74 -0.57 -7.59
N LEU A 36 -15.41 -1.55 -8.42
CA LEU A 36 -14.44 -2.61 -8.07
C LEU A 36 -13.07 -2.02 -7.69
N HIS A 37 -12.54 -1.11 -8.52
CA HIS A 37 -11.25 -0.46 -8.30
C HIS A 37 -11.24 0.35 -7.01
N LEU A 38 -12.32 1.09 -6.78
CA LEU A 38 -12.47 1.99 -5.65
C LEU A 38 -12.67 1.23 -4.34
N ALA A 39 -13.49 0.18 -4.35
CA ALA A 39 -13.68 -0.71 -3.21
C ALA A 39 -12.38 -1.46 -2.89
N GLY A 40 -11.67 -1.97 -3.91
CA GLY A 40 -10.38 -2.62 -3.71
C GLY A 40 -9.33 -1.68 -3.12
N ALA A 41 -9.23 -0.45 -3.63
CA ALA A 41 -8.34 0.57 -3.07
C ALA A 41 -8.73 0.96 -1.63
N ALA A 42 -10.02 1.07 -1.33
CA ALA A 42 -10.49 1.35 0.03
C ALA A 42 -10.17 0.20 1.01
N VAL A 43 -10.34 -1.06 0.60
CA VAL A 43 -9.95 -2.22 1.40
C VAL A 43 -8.44 -2.21 1.63
N LEU A 44 -7.64 -1.94 0.58
CA LEU A 44 -6.19 -1.81 0.70
C LEU A 44 -5.82 -0.74 1.74
N GLU A 45 -6.42 0.44 1.62
CA GLU A 45 -6.18 1.57 2.52
C GLU A 45 -6.49 1.22 3.98
N VAL A 46 -7.63 0.56 4.24
CA VAL A 46 -8.00 0.14 5.60
C VAL A 46 -6.98 -0.83 6.18
N VAL A 47 -6.52 -1.82 5.41
CA VAL A 47 -5.50 -2.77 5.88
C VAL A 47 -4.20 -2.05 6.23
N LEU A 48 -3.79 -1.09 5.39
CA LEU A 48 -2.57 -0.30 5.60
C LEU A 48 -2.68 0.60 6.82
N LEU A 49 -3.83 1.24 7.05
CA LEU A 49 -4.07 2.05 8.24
C LEU A 49 -4.02 1.21 9.52
N VAL A 50 -4.63 0.02 9.52
CA VAL A 50 -4.53 -0.92 10.66
C VAL A 50 -3.07 -1.30 10.91
N GLN A 51 -2.31 -1.63 9.85
CA GLN A 51 -0.90 -1.94 9.98
C GLN A 51 -0.08 -0.75 10.51
N ALA A 52 -0.38 0.47 10.04
CA ALA A 52 0.28 1.69 10.50
C ALA A 52 0.01 1.98 11.98
N VAL A 53 -1.22 1.73 12.45
CA VAL A 53 -1.55 1.83 13.88
C VAL A 53 -0.77 0.80 14.70
N VAL A 54 -0.71 -0.45 14.26
CA VAL A 54 0.06 -1.51 14.97
C VAL A 54 1.55 -1.13 15.06
N ALA A 55 2.15 -0.68 13.96
CA ALA A 55 3.53 -0.20 13.95
C ALA A 55 3.74 1.03 14.84
N GLY A 56 2.80 1.98 14.82
CA GLY A 56 2.84 3.18 15.66
C GLY A 56 2.75 2.86 17.15
N VAL A 57 1.92 1.90 17.55
CA VAL A 57 1.81 1.44 18.95
C VAL A 57 3.12 0.80 19.40
N ALA A 58 3.76 -0.03 18.57
CA ALA A 58 5.05 -0.63 18.92
C ALA A 58 6.17 0.43 19.07
N LEU A 59 6.21 1.41 18.16
CA LEU A 59 7.13 2.56 18.25
C LEU A 59 6.91 3.37 19.54
N ALA A 60 5.66 3.61 19.92
CA ALA A 60 5.29 4.29 21.16
C ALA A 60 5.62 3.44 22.41
N GLY A 61 5.58 2.11 22.29
CA GLY A 61 6.02 1.15 23.31
C GLY A 61 7.54 1.03 23.47
N GLY A 62 8.31 1.72 22.64
CA GLY A 62 9.77 1.80 22.74
C GLY A 62 10.53 0.86 21.80
N GLU A 63 9.84 0.01 21.03
CA GLU A 63 10.48 -0.79 19.98
C GLU A 63 10.89 0.12 18.82
N ARG A 64 12.16 0.08 18.39
CA ARG A 64 12.66 0.95 17.32
C ARG A 64 13.46 0.17 16.30
N PRO A 65 13.10 0.25 15.00
CA PRO A 65 13.95 -0.24 13.92
C PRO A 65 15.30 0.51 13.90
N PRO A 66 16.39 -0.15 13.45
CA PRO A 66 17.70 0.50 13.33
C PRO A 66 17.63 1.81 12.52
N GLU A 67 16.88 1.80 11.42
CA GLU A 67 16.62 2.97 10.58
C GLU A 67 15.22 3.57 10.82
N THR A 68 14.96 4.04 12.05
CA THR A 68 13.63 4.55 12.45
C THR A 68 13.11 5.67 11.53
N ALA A 69 13.96 6.62 11.13
CA ALA A 69 13.54 7.73 10.27
C ALA A 69 13.12 7.24 8.87
N THR A 70 13.88 6.32 8.27
CA THR A 70 13.53 5.68 7.00
C THR A 70 12.21 4.91 7.14
N PHE A 71 12.05 4.15 8.22
CA PHE A 71 10.82 3.40 8.50
C PHE A 71 9.59 4.31 8.56
N LEU A 72 9.66 5.42 9.30
CA LEU A 72 8.57 6.39 9.38
C LEU A 72 8.22 7.02 8.03
N GLY A 73 9.23 7.32 7.21
CA GLY A 73 9.02 7.82 5.85
C GLY A 73 8.27 6.83 4.96
N TYR A 74 8.65 5.54 5.00
CA TYR A 74 7.93 4.48 4.30
C TYR A 74 6.54 4.24 4.87
N LEU A 75 6.35 4.36 6.18
CA LEU A 75 5.06 4.14 6.84
C LEU A 75 4.05 5.22 6.44
N ALA A 76 4.48 6.49 6.38
CA ALA A 76 3.65 7.56 5.86
C ALA A 76 3.38 7.38 4.36
N GLY A 77 4.43 7.10 3.57
CA GLY A 77 4.31 6.97 2.13
C GLY A 77 3.39 5.81 1.71
N VAL A 78 3.45 4.66 2.38
CA VAL A 78 2.63 3.49 2.01
C VAL A 78 1.12 3.76 2.18
N VAL A 79 0.74 4.60 3.14
CA VAL A 79 -0.65 5.01 3.38
C VAL A 79 -1.07 6.10 2.40
N LEU A 80 -0.20 7.05 2.07
CA LEU A 80 -0.55 8.14 1.16
C LEU A 80 -0.68 7.69 -0.30
N LEU A 81 0.02 6.62 -0.69
CA LEU A 81 0.14 6.23 -2.09
C LEU A 81 -1.17 5.72 -2.72
N PRO A 82 -1.97 4.84 -2.08
CA PRO A 82 -3.26 4.42 -2.63
C PRO A 82 -4.23 5.59 -2.74
N VAL A 83 -4.25 6.49 -1.75
CA VAL A 83 -5.07 7.72 -1.79
C VAL A 83 -4.69 8.58 -2.99
N ALA A 84 -3.40 8.87 -3.17
CA ALA A 84 -2.90 9.64 -4.31
C ALA A 84 -3.22 8.94 -5.64
N GLY A 85 -3.04 7.62 -5.72
CA GLY A 85 -3.35 6.81 -6.89
C GLY A 85 -4.83 6.86 -7.27
N VAL A 86 -5.73 6.79 -6.28
CA VAL A 86 -7.18 6.91 -6.50
C VAL A 86 -7.57 8.31 -6.96
N LEU A 87 -7.02 9.36 -6.34
CA LEU A 87 -7.31 10.74 -6.70
C LEU A 87 -6.86 11.05 -8.13
N TRP A 88 -5.63 10.65 -8.49
CA TRP A 88 -5.12 10.83 -9.85
C TRP A 88 -5.89 9.97 -10.86
N SER A 89 -6.12 8.69 -10.56
CA SER A 89 -6.88 7.82 -11.46
C SER A 89 -8.28 8.37 -11.78
N ARG A 90 -8.92 9.09 -10.84
CA ARG A 90 -10.21 9.75 -11.09
C ARG A 90 -10.14 11.01 -11.95
N THR A 91 -9.03 11.73 -11.91
CA THR A 91 -8.84 12.94 -12.73
C THR A 91 -8.24 12.65 -14.10
N GLU A 92 -7.70 11.44 -14.31
CA GLU A 92 -7.19 10.96 -15.59
C GLU A 92 -8.34 10.60 -16.55
N PRO A 93 -8.57 11.36 -17.63
CA PRO A 93 -9.75 11.19 -18.49
C PRO A 93 -9.65 10.00 -19.45
N SER A 94 -8.42 9.50 -19.67
CA SER A 94 -8.13 8.48 -20.67
C SER A 94 -8.23 7.05 -20.13
N ARG A 95 -7.99 6.05 -21.00
CA ARG A 95 -7.89 4.63 -20.59
C ARG A 95 -6.76 4.37 -19.58
N TRP A 96 -5.81 5.29 -19.43
CA TRP A 96 -4.64 5.14 -18.56
C TRP A 96 -4.97 5.29 -17.07
N ALA A 97 -6.17 5.74 -16.72
CA ALA A 97 -6.65 5.79 -15.34
C ALA A 97 -6.43 4.45 -14.60
N GLY A 98 -6.72 3.32 -15.25
CA GLY A 98 -6.51 1.99 -14.67
C GLY A 98 -5.04 1.68 -14.39
N THR A 99 -4.14 2.11 -15.28
CA THR A 99 -2.69 1.91 -15.13
C THR A 99 -2.12 2.76 -14.01
N VAL A 100 -2.58 4.01 -13.87
CA VAL A 100 -2.19 4.89 -12.75
C VAL A 100 -2.49 4.22 -11.42
N LEU A 101 -3.71 3.69 -11.26
CA LEU A 101 -4.09 2.99 -10.04
C LEU A 101 -3.29 1.68 -9.85
N ALA A 102 -3.02 0.96 -10.93
CA ALA A 102 -2.24 -0.27 -10.87
C ALA A 102 -0.79 -0.02 -10.42
N VAL A 103 -0.16 1.03 -10.94
CA VAL A 103 1.19 1.45 -10.51
C VAL A 103 1.19 1.83 -9.04
N ALA A 104 0.20 2.61 -8.59
CA ALA A 104 0.08 2.97 -7.18
C ALA A 104 -0.02 1.72 -6.29
N ALA A 105 -0.88 0.76 -6.65
CA ALA A 105 -1.04 -0.49 -5.91
C ALA A 105 0.24 -1.35 -5.89
N LEU A 106 0.95 -1.46 -7.01
CA LEU A 106 2.21 -2.21 -7.08
C LEU A 106 3.33 -1.57 -6.26
N VAL A 107 3.44 -0.24 -6.28
CA VAL A 107 4.42 0.47 -5.45
C VAL A 107 4.07 0.32 -3.96
N THR A 108 2.79 0.43 -3.59
CA THR A 108 2.33 0.14 -2.23
C THR A 108 2.74 -1.27 -1.78
N LEU A 109 2.57 -2.28 -2.63
CA LEU A 109 3.00 -3.65 -2.35
C LEU A 109 4.51 -3.70 -2.03
N VAL A 110 5.36 -3.10 -2.87
CA VAL A 110 6.81 -3.06 -2.65
C VAL A 110 7.14 -2.35 -1.33
N MET A 111 6.46 -1.24 -1.04
CA MET A 111 6.66 -0.49 0.20
C MET A 111 6.27 -1.29 1.45
N VAL A 112 5.20 -2.10 1.40
CA VAL A 112 4.81 -2.99 2.51
C VAL A 112 5.95 -3.96 2.83
N TRP A 113 6.54 -4.60 1.82
CA TRP A 113 7.67 -5.51 2.03
C TRP A 113 8.95 -4.78 2.44
N ARG A 114 9.15 -3.55 1.97
CA ARG A 114 10.26 -2.71 2.44
C ARG A 114 10.13 -2.36 3.92
N LEU A 115 8.92 -2.16 4.44
CA LEU A 115 8.68 -1.96 5.87
C LEU A 115 9.03 -3.22 6.68
N VAL A 116 8.73 -4.42 6.18
CA VAL A 116 9.15 -5.68 6.81
C VAL A 116 10.68 -5.73 6.92
N GLN A 117 11.38 -5.47 5.81
CA GLN A 117 12.84 -5.46 5.76
C GLN A 117 13.46 -4.45 6.72
N LEU A 118 12.90 -3.24 6.78
CA LEU A 118 13.39 -2.19 7.70
C LEU A 118 13.18 -2.57 9.16
N TRP A 119 12.10 -3.28 9.49
CA TRP A 119 11.81 -3.71 10.84
C TRP A 119 12.68 -4.89 11.29
N GLU A 120 12.93 -5.83 10.38
CA GLU A 120 13.70 -7.06 10.65
C GLU A 120 15.21 -6.89 10.43
N ALA A 121 15.66 -5.71 10.00
CA ALA A 121 17.07 -5.42 9.79
C ALA A 121 17.87 -5.68 11.08
N PRO A 122 18.96 -6.46 11.02
CA PRO A 122 19.87 -6.61 12.16
C PRO A 122 20.42 -5.24 12.56
N GLY A 123 20.43 -4.94 13.86
CA GLY A 123 21.20 -3.81 14.39
C GLY A 123 22.69 -4.07 14.13
N ALA A 124 23.38 -3.09 13.55
CA ALA A 124 24.83 -3.13 13.34
C ALA A 124 25.60 -3.18 14.66
#